data_AF-F0R4K8-F1
#
_entry.id   AF-F0R4K8-F1
#
_cell.length_a   1.000
_cell.length_b   1.000
_cell.length_c   1.000
_cell.angle_alpha   90.00
_cell.angle_beta   90.00
_cell.angle_gamma   90.00
#
_symmetry.space_group_name_H-M   'P 1'
#
loop_
_entity.id
_entity.type
_entity.pdbx_description
1 polymer ?
#
loop_
_entity_poly.entity_id
_entity_poly.type
_entity_poly.pdbx_seq_one_letter_code
_entity_poly.pdbx_strand_id
1 'polypeptide(L)'
;MKQDSQKEMRKQMFDRMEAELQKTCKPEERMFALHPDEDHIIVSHALFLMMSKPLAVKLPTLKGLYLLRKLEKEMLAAYLTESDGFPELLRYCNLLYEVFPYELAAAARNAAIASKVRKLQAIGMVAAGYGGDMEDDTVDDILDDMDFDRNSKVRSHVIERMMPQLNQLVEQEKIY
;
A
#
# COMPACT_ATOMS: atom_id res chain seq x y z
N MET A 1 -18.61 -22.64 -0.13
CA MET A 1 -17.61 -23.73 -0.27
C MET A 1 -16.32 -23.32 -0.97
N LYS A 2 -16.30 -22.94 -2.27
CA LYS A 2 -15.02 -22.52 -2.92
C LYS A 2 -14.45 -21.19 -2.41
N GLN A 3 -15.33 -20.22 -2.11
CA GLN A 3 -14.92 -18.90 -1.64
C GLN A 3 -14.41 -18.93 -0.19
N ASP A 4 -15.06 -19.70 0.68
CA ASP A 4 -14.62 -19.90 2.08
C ASP A 4 -13.27 -20.62 2.14
N SER A 5 -13.08 -21.63 1.28
CA SER A 5 -11.80 -22.33 1.13
C SER A 5 -10.67 -21.42 0.63
N GLN A 6 -10.96 -20.45 -0.25
CA GLN A 6 -9.97 -19.47 -0.72
C GLN A 6 -9.61 -18.44 0.35
N LYS A 7 -10.61 -17.95 1.11
CA LYS A 7 -10.38 -17.06 2.24
C LYS A 7 -9.50 -17.72 3.30
N GLU A 8 -9.81 -18.96 3.66
CA GLU A 8 -9.05 -19.73 4.63
C GLU A 8 -7.60 -19.98 4.16
N MET A 9 -7.40 -20.33 2.89
CA MET A 9 -6.05 -20.50 2.33
C MET A 9 -5.25 -19.21 2.33
N ARG A 10 -5.88 -18.06 2.00
CA ARG A 10 -5.24 -16.74 2.06
C ARG A 10 -4.82 -16.44 3.51
N LYS A 11 -5.71 -16.65 4.48
CA LYS A 11 -5.43 -16.42 5.90
C LYS A 11 -4.23 -17.23 6.37
N GLN A 12 -4.22 -18.52 6.10
CA GLN A 12 -3.09 -19.40 6.46
C GLN A 12 -1.76 -18.97 5.81
N MET A 13 -1.79 -18.43 4.59
CA MET A 13 -0.59 -17.89 3.94
C MET A 13 -0.05 -16.67 4.68
N PHE A 14 -0.91 -15.72 5.03
CA PHE A 14 -0.52 -14.51 5.74
C PHE A 14 -0.11 -14.76 7.19
N ASP A 15 -0.77 -15.70 7.87
CA ASP A 15 -0.39 -16.10 9.23
C ASP A 15 1.03 -16.69 9.26
N ARG A 16 1.39 -17.48 8.24
CA ARG A 16 2.77 -17.97 8.09
C ARG A 16 3.74 -16.82 7.79
N MET A 17 3.36 -15.90 6.91
CA MET A 17 4.20 -14.74 6.58
C MET A 17 4.48 -13.88 7.82
N GLU A 18 3.45 -13.60 8.62
CA GLU A 18 3.59 -12.84 9.86
C GLU A 18 4.43 -13.59 10.90
N ALA A 19 4.22 -14.89 11.07
CA ALA A 19 5.00 -15.71 12.00
C ALA A 19 6.49 -15.76 11.62
N GLU A 20 6.83 -15.79 10.33
CA GLU A 20 8.22 -15.67 9.89
C GLU A 20 8.78 -14.26 10.12
N LEU A 21 8.02 -13.21 9.80
CA LEU A 21 8.43 -11.83 10.01
C LEU A 21 8.73 -11.55 11.48
N GLN A 22 7.89 -12.03 12.41
CA GLN A 22 8.06 -11.87 13.86
C GLN A 22 9.35 -12.48 14.40
N LYS A 23 9.98 -13.44 13.69
CA LYS A 23 11.27 -14.02 14.10
C LYS A 23 12.44 -13.07 13.87
N THR A 24 12.31 -12.12 12.94
CA THR A 24 13.41 -11.28 12.47
C THR A 24 13.15 -9.77 12.59
N CYS A 25 11.90 -9.35 12.77
CA CYS A 25 11.49 -7.96 12.84
C CYS A 25 10.59 -7.77 14.08
N LYS A 26 11.00 -6.86 14.97
CA LYS A 26 10.21 -6.55 16.15
C LYS A 26 9.00 -5.69 15.80
N PRO A 27 7.90 -5.72 16.58
CA PRO A 27 6.73 -4.88 16.32
C PRO A 27 7.04 -3.39 16.18
N GLU A 28 7.94 -2.86 17.00
CA GLU A 28 8.37 -1.46 16.99
C GLU A 28 9.26 -1.08 15.79
N GLU A 29 9.78 -2.07 15.05
CA GLU A 29 10.60 -1.89 13.84
C GLU A 29 9.77 -2.07 12.56
N ARG A 30 8.47 -2.38 12.69
CA ARG A 30 7.56 -2.52 11.54
C ARG A 30 7.39 -1.18 10.81
N MET A 31 7.14 -1.27 9.51
CA MET A 31 7.00 -0.15 8.57
C MET A 31 6.09 0.96 9.09
N PHE A 32 4.96 0.59 9.69
CA PHE A 32 3.93 1.51 10.16
C PHE A 32 3.93 1.68 11.69
N ALA A 33 4.96 1.20 12.40
CA ALA A 33 4.99 1.21 13.87
C ALA A 33 5.04 2.62 14.47
N LEU A 34 5.51 3.61 13.70
CA LEU A 34 5.63 5.01 14.11
C LEU A 34 4.47 5.88 13.61
N HIS A 35 3.52 5.32 12.87
CA HIS A 35 2.31 6.05 12.49
C HIS A 35 1.49 6.38 13.74
N PRO A 36 0.86 7.57 13.80
CA PRO A 36 0.14 8.01 14.99
C PRO A 36 -1.11 7.17 15.26
N ASP A 37 -1.79 6.71 14.22
CA ASP A 37 -3.03 5.94 14.29
C ASP A 37 -3.30 5.11 13.02
N GLU A 38 -4.44 4.42 13.00
CA GLU A 38 -4.90 3.59 11.88
C GLU A 38 -5.27 4.41 10.64
N ASP A 39 -5.78 5.63 10.81
CA ASP A 39 -6.23 6.51 9.74
C ASP A 39 -5.06 6.95 8.85
N HIS A 40 -3.93 7.29 9.46
CA HIS A 40 -2.69 7.58 8.75
C HIS A 40 -2.19 6.37 7.95
N ILE A 41 -2.37 5.15 8.47
CA ILE A 41 -1.99 3.91 7.77
C ILE A 41 -2.92 3.67 6.56
N ILE A 42 -4.23 3.87 6.73
CA ILE A 42 -5.22 3.78 5.64
C ILE A 42 -4.85 4.79 4.53
N VAL A 43 -4.55 6.03 4.90
CA VAL A 43 -4.12 7.08 3.95
C VAL A 43 -2.82 6.70 3.25
N SER A 44 -1.81 6.16 3.96
CA SER A 44 -0.58 5.65 3.34
C SER A 44 -0.87 4.61 2.24
N HIS A 45 -1.78 3.68 2.47
CA HIS A 45 -2.19 2.71 1.46
C HIS A 45 -2.96 3.35 0.30
N ALA A 46 -3.85 4.31 0.57
CA ALA A 46 -4.58 5.03 -0.46
C ALA A 46 -3.62 5.81 -1.38
N LEU A 47 -2.65 6.53 -0.79
CA LEU A 47 -1.59 7.24 -1.51
C LEU A 47 -0.83 6.28 -2.43
N PHE A 48 -0.34 5.16 -1.92
CA PHE A 48 0.39 4.19 -2.73
C PHE A 48 -0.45 3.61 -3.87
N LEU A 49 -1.70 3.23 -3.57
CA LEU A 49 -2.61 2.66 -4.57
C LEU A 49 -2.86 3.64 -5.72
N MET A 50 -2.97 4.94 -5.43
CA MET A 50 -3.20 5.97 -6.44
C MET A 50 -1.90 6.32 -7.20
N MET A 51 -0.80 6.54 -6.48
CA MET A 51 0.50 6.92 -7.05
C MET A 51 1.12 5.82 -7.92
N SER A 52 0.96 4.54 -7.54
CA SER A 52 1.56 3.42 -8.30
C SER A 52 0.74 2.99 -9.53
N LYS A 53 -0.44 3.59 -9.79
CA LYS A 53 -1.33 3.26 -10.91
C LYS A 53 -0.63 3.30 -12.28
N PRO A 54 0.21 4.31 -12.62
CA PRO A 54 0.90 4.35 -13.91
C PRO A 54 1.99 3.26 -14.07
N LEU A 55 2.49 2.71 -12.96
CA LEU A 55 3.53 1.68 -12.96
C LEU A 55 2.95 0.27 -12.96
N ALA A 56 1.76 0.06 -12.40
CA ALA A 56 1.10 -1.24 -12.37
C ALA A 56 0.94 -1.86 -13.78
N VAL A 57 0.64 -1.03 -14.79
CA VAL A 57 0.51 -1.48 -16.20
C VAL A 57 1.88 -1.77 -16.83
N LYS A 58 2.95 -1.13 -16.32
CA LYS A 58 4.31 -1.22 -16.87
C LYS A 58 5.16 -2.31 -16.21
N LEU A 59 4.68 -2.88 -15.11
CA LEU A 59 5.36 -3.93 -14.33
C LEU A 59 4.44 -5.16 -14.16
N PRO A 60 3.89 -5.73 -15.24
CA PRO A 60 2.90 -6.82 -15.15
C PRO A 60 3.47 -8.12 -14.55
N THR A 61 4.79 -8.29 -14.57
CA THR A 61 5.47 -9.47 -14.02
C THR A 61 5.73 -9.38 -12.53
N LEU A 62 5.55 -8.21 -11.90
CA LEU A 62 5.82 -7.99 -10.48
C LEU A 62 4.59 -8.41 -9.67
N LYS A 63 4.57 -9.67 -9.22
CA LYS A 63 3.40 -10.29 -8.60
C LYS A 63 3.04 -9.65 -7.27
N GLY A 64 4.00 -9.24 -6.45
CA GLY A 64 3.68 -8.56 -5.19
C GLY A 64 3.05 -7.19 -5.40
N LEU A 65 3.45 -6.42 -6.42
CA LEU A 65 2.76 -5.17 -6.76
C LEU A 65 1.30 -5.42 -7.14
N TYR A 66 1.05 -6.46 -7.95
CA TYR A 66 -0.31 -6.82 -8.31
C TYR A 66 -1.13 -7.24 -7.08
N LEU A 67 -0.55 -8.08 -6.20
CA LEU A 67 -1.23 -8.59 -5.02
C LEU A 67 -1.52 -7.47 -4.00
N LEU A 68 -0.53 -6.63 -3.69
CA LEU A 68 -0.66 -5.49 -2.79
C LEU A 68 -1.76 -4.55 -3.26
N ARG A 69 -1.69 -4.09 -4.52
CA ARG A 69 -2.72 -3.22 -5.09
C ARG A 69 -4.10 -3.85 -5.14
N LYS A 70 -4.19 -5.18 -5.23
CA LYS A 70 -5.48 -5.89 -5.19
C LYS A 70 -6.04 -5.87 -3.77
N LEU A 71 -5.21 -6.17 -2.78
CA LEU A 71 -5.62 -6.17 -1.38
C LEU A 71 -5.92 -4.76 -0.87
N GLU A 72 -5.15 -3.74 -1.26
CA GLU A 72 -5.45 -2.34 -0.91
C GLU A 72 -6.81 -1.90 -1.45
N LYS A 73 -7.18 -2.31 -2.67
CA LYS A 73 -8.53 -2.05 -3.18
C LYS A 73 -9.61 -2.76 -2.38
N GLU A 74 -9.38 -4.02 -2.01
CA GLU A 74 -10.32 -4.79 -1.18
C GLU A 74 -10.43 -4.17 0.22
N MET A 75 -9.31 -3.75 0.80
CA MET A 75 -9.19 -3.11 2.12
C MET A 75 -9.91 -1.76 2.14
N LEU A 76 -9.60 -0.86 1.19
CA LEU A 76 -10.23 0.45 1.12
C LEU A 76 -11.72 0.35 0.80
N ALA A 77 -12.12 -0.62 -0.03
CA ALA A 77 -13.54 -0.87 -0.23
C ALA A 77 -14.22 -1.36 1.05
N ALA A 78 -13.58 -2.24 1.82
CA ALA A 78 -14.09 -2.71 3.10
C ALA A 78 -14.19 -1.57 4.12
N TYR A 79 -13.22 -0.67 4.17
CA TYR A 79 -13.25 0.56 4.98
C TYR A 79 -14.46 1.42 4.64
N LEU A 80 -14.61 1.81 3.36
CA LEU A 80 -15.70 2.68 2.89
C LEU A 80 -17.10 2.08 3.07
N THR A 81 -17.20 0.76 3.14
CA THR A 81 -18.49 0.06 3.38
C THR A 81 -18.66 -0.44 4.81
N GLU A 82 -17.78 -0.05 5.73
CA GLU A 82 -17.79 -0.47 7.13
C GLU A 82 -17.86 -2.00 7.31
N SER A 83 -17.12 -2.74 6.47
CA SER A 83 -17.15 -4.20 6.48
C SER A 83 -16.30 -4.77 7.61
N ASP A 84 -16.84 -5.76 8.33
CA ASP A 84 -16.12 -6.54 9.36
C ASP A 84 -14.80 -7.19 8.88
N GLY A 85 -14.61 -7.32 7.56
CA GLY A 85 -13.38 -7.85 6.97
C GLY A 85 -12.22 -6.86 6.92
N PHE A 86 -12.46 -5.56 7.19
CA PHE A 86 -11.46 -4.50 7.08
C PHE A 86 -10.19 -4.77 7.91
N PRO A 87 -10.26 -5.10 9.22
CA PRO A 87 -9.05 -5.28 10.03
C PRO A 87 -8.13 -6.39 9.50
N GLU A 88 -8.71 -7.47 8.98
CA GLU A 88 -7.94 -8.57 8.39
C GLU A 88 -7.26 -8.14 7.07
N LEU A 89 -7.97 -7.38 6.23
CA LEU A 89 -7.44 -6.87 4.97
C LEU A 89 -6.35 -5.81 5.18
N LEU A 90 -6.51 -4.92 6.16
CA LEU A 90 -5.47 -3.96 6.55
C LEU A 90 -4.22 -4.70 7.02
N ARG A 91 -4.37 -5.70 7.90
CA ARG A 91 -3.24 -6.54 8.32
C ARG A 91 -2.49 -7.16 7.14
N TYR A 92 -3.21 -7.69 6.14
CA TYR A 92 -2.58 -8.23 4.95
C TYR A 92 -1.82 -7.19 4.13
N CYS A 93 -2.36 -5.98 4.00
CA CYS A 93 -1.70 -4.87 3.29
C CYS A 93 -0.41 -4.46 4.01
N ASN A 94 -0.46 -4.31 5.35
CA ASN A 94 0.69 -3.98 6.18
C ASN A 94 1.79 -5.04 6.03
N LEU A 95 1.44 -6.33 6.14
CA LEU A 95 2.40 -7.43 5.97
C LEU A 95 3.03 -7.47 4.57
N LEU A 96 2.27 -7.17 3.52
CA LEU A 96 2.86 -7.05 2.19
C LEU A 96 3.80 -5.88 2.09
N TYR A 97 3.49 -4.75 2.72
CA TYR A 97 4.36 -3.58 2.75
C TYR A 97 5.71 -3.86 3.43
N GLU A 98 5.75 -4.74 4.43
CA GLU A 98 7.00 -5.20 5.05
C GLU A 98 7.88 -5.99 4.09
N VAL A 99 7.26 -6.88 3.29
CA VAL A 99 7.99 -7.82 2.43
C VAL A 99 8.30 -7.21 1.06
N PHE A 100 7.49 -6.25 0.62
CA PHE A 100 7.53 -5.68 -0.72
C PHE A 100 8.87 -5.02 -1.09
N PRO A 101 9.55 -4.27 -0.20
CA PRO A 101 10.88 -3.71 -0.48
C PRO A 101 11.91 -4.77 -0.89
N TYR A 102 11.86 -5.98 -0.32
CA TYR A 102 12.76 -7.08 -0.68
C TYR A 102 12.50 -7.62 -2.09
N GLU A 103 11.23 -7.74 -2.51
CA GLU A 103 10.88 -8.12 -3.88
C GLU A 103 11.35 -7.04 -4.87
N LEU A 104 11.16 -5.77 -4.53
CA LEU A 104 11.60 -4.65 -5.36
C LEU A 104 13.13 -4.62 -5.52
N ALA A 105 13.87 -4.81 -4.43
CA ALA A 105 15.34 -4.88 -4.48
C ALA A 105 15.81 -6.03 -5.40
N ALA A 106 15.15 -7.18 -5.35
CA ALA A 106 15.44 -8.30 -6.23
C ALA A 106 15.11 -7.98 -7.70
N ALA A 107 13.97 -7.34 -7.96
CA ALA A 107 13.51 -6.98 -9.31
C ALA A 107 14.36 -5.86 -9.94
N ALA A 108 14.92 -4.96 -9.13
CA ALA A 108 15.77 -3.86 -9.59
C ALA A 108 17.08 -4.33 -10.24
N ARG A 109 17.48 -5.60 -10.04
CA ARG A 109 18.61 -6.23 -10.74
C ARG A 109 18.38 -6.42 -12.23
N ASN A 110 17.13 -6.44 -12.69
CA ASN A 110 16.80 -6.48 -14.11
C ASN A 110 16.87 -5.06 -14.70
N ALA A 111 17.93 -4.77 -15.45
CA ALA A 111 18.18 -3.46 -16.06
C ALA A 111 17.00 -2.94 -16.92
N ALA A 112 16.22 -3.82 -17.55
CA ALA A 112 15.09 -3.42 -18.40
C ALA A 112 13.94 -2.74 -17.63
N ILE A 113 13.80 -3.06 -16.34
CA ILE A 113 12.73 -2.54 -15.48
C ILE A 113 13.25 -1.74 -14.28
N ALA A 114 14.57 -1.74 -14.04
CA ALA A 114 15.20 -1.16 -12.86
C ALA A 114 14.77 0.28 -12.55
N SER A 115 14.68 1.16 -13.56
CA SER A 115 14.24 2.55 -13.36
C SER A 115 12.79 2.67 -12.89
N LYS A 116 11.91 1.78 -13.39
CA LYS A 116 10.51 1.73 -13.00
C LYS A 116 10.35 1.15 -11.60
N VAL A 117 11.15 0.12 -11.28
CA VAL A 117 11.19 -0.49 -9.94
C VAL A 117 11.71 0.52 -8.91
N ARG A 118 12.79 1.25 -9.20
CA ARG A 118 13.28 2.33 -8.31
C ARG A 118 12.25 3.43 -8.10
N LYS A 119 11.54 3.84 -9.16
CA LYS A 119 10.44 4.80 -9.00
C LYS A 119 9.32 4.25 -8.12
N LEU A 120 9.02 2.95 -8.21
CA LEU A 120 8.04 2.30 -7.34
C LEU A 120 8.50 2.19 -5.89
N GLN A 121 9.79 1.94 -5.65
CA GLN A 121 10.39 1.98 -4.31
C GLN A 121 10.21 3.36 -3.68
N ALA A 122 10.57 4.43 -4.40
CA ALA A 122 10.37 5.80 -3.94
C ALA A 122 8.90 6.13 -3.69
N ILE A 123 7.97 5.66 -4.53
CA ILE A 123 6.52 5.79 -4.26
C ILE A 123 6.13 5.08 -2.96
N GLY A 124 6.65 3.88 -2.70
CA GLY A 124 6.41 3.15 -1.45
C GLY A 124 6.86 3.92 -0.23
N MET A 125 8.09 4.48 -0.28
CA MET A 125 8.67 5.28 0.80
C MET A 125 7.88 6.56 1.03
N VAL A 126 7.57 7.32 -0.03
CA VAL A 126 6.78 8.55 0.08
C VAL A 126 5.40 8.25 0.63
N ALA A 127 4.70 7.23 0.13
CA ALA A 127 3.36 6.91 0.59
C ALA A 127 3.34 6.50 2.08
N ALA A 128 4.30 5.67 2.52
CA ALA A 128 4.40 5.27 3.92
C ALA A 128 4.80 6.46 4.83
N GLY A 129 5.88 7.17 4.50
CA GLY A 129 6.38 8.28 5.32
C GLY A 129 5.45 9.48 5.31
N TYR A 130 5.12 10.01 4.13
CA TYR A 130 4.27 11.19 4.00
C TYR A 130 2.85 10.98 4.54
N GLY A 131 2.32 9.76 4.46
CA GLY A 131 1.04 9.43 5.09
C GLY A 131 1.10 9.40 6.61
N GLY A 132 2.25 9.03 7.20
CA GLY A 132 2.45 9.06 8.66
C GLY A 132 2.77 10.45 9.22
N ASP A 133 3.45 11.29 8.43
CA ASP A 133 3.80 12.68 8.79
C ASP A 133 2.68 13.70 8.47
N MET A 134 1.56 13.24 7.90
CA MET A 134 0.46 14.11 7.48
C MET A 134 -0.24 14.73 8.69
N GLU A 135 -0.71 15.98 8.58
CA GLU A 135 -1.52 16.59 9.64
C GLU A 135 -2.91 15.95 9.67
N ASP A 136 -3.46 15.73 10.89
CA ASP A 136 -4.77 15.10 11.12
C ASP A 136 -5.88 15.70 10.23
N ASP A 137 -5.97 17.03 10.12
CA ASP A 137 -6.98 17.70 9.27
C ASP A 137 -6.88 17.27 7.79
N THR A 138 -5.67 17.02 7.29
CA THR A 138 -5.47 16.57 5.90
C THR A 138 -5.80 15.07 5.75
N VAL A 139 -5.54 14.27 6.78
CA VAL A 139 -5.95 12.86 6.83
C VAL A 139 -7.47 12.76 6.79
N ASP A 140 -8.15 13.52 7.65
CA ASP A 140 -9.61 13.61 7.70
C ASP A 140 -10.19 14.05 6.35
N ASP A 141 -9.65 15.11 5.74
CA ASP A 141 -10.06 15.59 4.41
C ASP A 141 -9.93 14.49 3.33
N ILE A 142 -8.88 13.67 3.39
CA ILE A 142 -8.68 12.55 2.45
C ILE A 142 -9.70 11.45 2.69
N LEU A 143 -9.92 11.06 3.95
CA LEU A 143 -10.82 9.98 4.31
C LEU A 143 -12.27 10.34 3.97
N ASP A 144 -12.70 11.57 4.26
CA ASP A 144 -14.04 12.09 3.95
C ASP A 144 -14.30 12.21 2.44
N ASP A 145 -13.28 12.55 1.65
CA ASP A 145 -13.37 12.65 0.18
C ASP A 145 -13.24 11.30 -0.53
N MET A 146 -12.80 10.25 0.19
CA MET A 146 -12.57 8.94 -0.42
C MET A 146 -13.90 8.26 -0.76
N ASP A 147 -14.04 7.86 -2.02
CA ASP A 147 -15.26 7.21 -2.52
C ASP A 147 -14.93 6.29 -3.71
N PHE A 148 -15.94 5.76 -4.38
CA PHE A 148 -15.83 4.96 -5.58
C PHE A 148 -16.05 5.80 -6.85
N ASP A 149 -15.24 5.56 -7.88
CA ASP A 149 -15.49 6.06 -9.22
C ASP A 149 -16.68 5.32 -9.89
N ARG A 150 -17.04 5.77 -11.10
CA ARG A 150 -18.11 5.12 -11.90
C ARG A 150 -17.85 3.65 -12.23
N ASN A 151 -16.63 3.15 -12.02
CA ASN A 151 -16.22 1.76 -12.24
C ASN A 151 -15.97 1.02 -10.91
N SER A 152 -16.49 1.53 -9.80
CA SER A 152 -16.32 0.98 -8.45
C SER A 152 -14.85 0.88 -8.01
N LYS A 153 -14.00 1.81 -8.46
CA LYS A 153 -12.60 1.92 -8.01
C LYS A 153 -12.48 3.05 -7.02
N VAL A 154 -11.80 2.77 -5.91
CA VAL A 154 -11.48 3.78 -4.90
C VAL A 154 -10.74 4.97 -5.54
N ARG A 155 -11.16 6.17 -5.16
CA ARG A 155 -10.65 7.46 -5.61
C ARG A 155 -10.68 8.46 -4.45
N SER A 156 -9.81 9.46 -4.52
CA SER A 156 -9.88 10.68 -3.73
C SER A 156 -9.42 11.84 -4.61
N HIS A 157 -10.27 12.85 -4.73
CA HIS A 157 -9.94 14.12 -5.36
C HIS A 157 -8.89 14.92 -4.60
N VAL A 158 -8.85 14.80 -3.27
CA VAL A 158 -7.82 15.42 -2.44
C VAL A 158 -6.45 14.84 -2.82
N ILE A 159 -6.31 13.51 -2.85
CA ILE A 159 -5.07 12.85 -3.30
C ILE A 159 -4.74 13.23 -4.75
N GLU A 160 -5.73 13.25 -5.66
CA GLU A 160 -5.52 13.67 -7.06
C GLU A 160 -4.92 15.07 -7.17
N ARG A 161 -5.37 16.03 -6.34
CA ARG A 161 -4.84 17.40 -6.30
C ARG A 161 -3.44 17.46 -5.72
N MET A 162 -3.09 16.55 -4.80
CA MET A 162 -1.75 16.46 -4.19
C MET A 162 -0.72 15.79 -5.11
N MET A 163 -1.14 15.12 -6.19
CA MET A 163 -0.23 14.38 -7.09
C MET A 163 1.00 15.17 -7.57
N PRO A 164 0.92 16.47 -7.93
CA PRO A 164 2.12 17.23 -8.31
C PRO A 164 3.18 17.27 -7.20
N GLN A 165 2.77 17.54 -5.95
CA GLN A 165 3.67 17.58 -4.78
C GLN A 165 4.21 16.18 -4.46
N LEU A 166 3.33 15.18 -4.42
CA LEU A 166 3.72 13.79 -4.17
C LEU A 166 4.75 13.29 -5.21
N ASN A 167 4.60 13.68 -6.48
CA ASN A 167 5.57 13.37 -7.52
C ASN A 167 6.92 14.08 -7.31
N GLN A 168 6.94 15.29 -6.75
CA GLN A 168 8.20 15.98 -6.42
C GLN A 168 8.94 15.24 -5.30
N LEU A 169 8.23 14.82 -4.24
CA LEU A 169 8.79 14.00 -3.16
C LEU A 169 9.40 12.69 -3.71
N VAL A 170 8.69 12.02 -4.62
CA VAL A 170 9.20 10.79 -5.26
C VAL A 170 10.47 11.04 -6.06
N GLU A 171 10.59 12.17 -6.75
CA GLU A 171 11.81 12.48 -7.49
C GLU A 171 12.97 12.89 -6.56
N GLN A 172 12.70 13.48 -5.38
CA GLN A 172 13.70 13.74 -4.34
C GLN A 172 14.20 12.45 -3.70
N GLU A 173 13.31 11.52 -3.37
CA GLU A 173 13.66 10.20 -2.80
C GLU A 173 14.53 9.36 -3.76
N LYS A 174 14.37 9.54 -5.08
CA LYS A 174 15.20 8.82 -6.08
C LYS A 174 16.65 9.31 -6.16
N ILE A 175 16.98 10.45 -5.54
CA ILE A 175 18.33 11.03 -5.56
C ILE A 175 19.22 10.40 -4.47
N TYR A 176 18.60 9.85 -3.42
CA TYR A 176 19.25 9.08 -2.37
C TYR A 176 19.39 7.59 -2.74
#